data_AF-A0A0M2NYQ0-F1
#
_entry.id   AF-A0A0M2NYQ0-F1
#
_cell.length_a   1.000
_cell.length_b   1.000
_cell.length_c   1.000
_cell.angle_alpha   90.00
_cell.angle_beta   90.00
_cell.angle_gamma   90.00
#
_symmetry.space_group_name_H-M   'P 1'
#
loop_
_entity.id
_entity.type
_entity.pdbx_description
1 polymer ?
#
loop_
_entity_poly.entity_id
_entity_poly.type
_entity_poly.pdbx_seq_one_letter_code
_entity_poly.pdbx_strand_id
1 'polypeptide(L)'
;MNKHLLKRTITVSIIFGILFFLINYFSDSDVSAGNLVLKSLLTIVVFGILYYLIFTIVNSPERKYKFGITLPISLLIAIIISAMFSALKIGIITGLIIGIIAGYLWEFIDTHKNGGDKS
;
A
#
# COMPACT_ATOMS: atom_id res chain seq x y z
N MET A 1 20.63 8.49 2.38
CA MET A 1 19.26 7.95 2.22
C MET A 1 19.03 7.73 0.72
N ASN A 2 18.30 6.72 0.25
CA ASN A 2 17.51 6.75 -1.03
C ASN A 2 17.55 5.50 -1.92
N LYS A 3 18.66 4.82 -2.23
CA LYS A 3 18.62 3.75 -3.25
C LYS A 3 17.75 2.55 -2.85
N HIS A 4 17.90 2.07 -1.62
CA HIS A 4 17.14 0.91 -1.12
C HIS A 4 15.64 1.22 -0.93
N LEU A 5 15.32 2.42 -0.45
CA LEU A 5 13.94 2.89 -0.26
C LEU A 5 13.23 3.13 -1.60
N LEU A 6 13.92 3.78 -2.55
CA LEU A 6 13.43 3.99 -3.90
C LEU A 6 13.18 2.65 -4.60
N LYS A 7 14.15 1.71 -4.53
CA LYS A 7 14.00 0.36 -5.09
C LYS A 7 12.79 -0.35 -4.51
N ARG A 8 12.62 -0.33 -3.18
CA ARG A 8 11.46 -0.96 -2.51
C ARG A 8 10.14 -0.31 -2.92
N THR A 9 10.10 1.02 -3.00
CA THR A 9 8.93 1.79 -3.45
C THR A 9 8.53 1.40 -4.87
N ILE A 10 9.50 1.35 -5.79
CA ILE A 10 9.29 0.97 -7.18
C ILE A 10 8.80 -0.48 -7.25
N THR A 11 9.46 -1.42 -6.56
CA THR A 11 9.08 -2.84 -6.56
C THR A 11 7.63 -3.02 -6.07
N VAL A 12 7.28 -2.42 -4.94
CA VAL A 12 5.92 -2.53 -4.38
C VAL A 12 4.89 -1.89 -5.31
N SER A 13 5.19 -0.72 -5.88
CA SER A 13 4.25 -0.02 -6.79
C SER A 13 4.01 -0.81 -8.08
N ILE A 14 5.06 -1.44 -8.63
CA ILE A 14 4.94 -2.33 -9.79
C ILE A 14 4.09 -3.56 -9.45
N ILE A 15 4.34 -4.21 -8.31
CA ILE A 15 3.56 -5.37 -7.85
C ILE A 15 2.08 -4.99 -7.72
N PHE A 16 1.78 -3.84 -7.11
CA PHE A 16 0.42 -3.33 -7.00
C PHE A 16 -0.23 -3.05 -8.35
N GLY A 17 0.50 -2.44 -9.27
CA GLY A 17 0.03 -2.21 -10.64
C GLY A 17 -0.33 -3.47 -11.38
N ILE A 18 0.53 -4.50 -11.28
CA ILE A 18 0.29 -5.80 -11.90
C ILE A 18 -0.94 -6.47 -11.26
N LEU A 19 -1.04 -6.49 -9.94
CA LEU A 19 -2.19 -7.04 -9.23
C LEU A 19 -3.49 -6.33 -9.62
N PHE A 20 -3.48 -5.00 -9.66
CA PHE A 20 -4.63 -4.21 -10.09
C PHE A 20 -5.03 -4.55 -11.53
N PHE A 21 -4.06 -4.65 -12.44
CA PHE A 21 -4.32 -5.06 -13.82
C PHE A 21 -4.96 -6.44 -13.89
N LEU A 22 -4.37 -7.44 -13.22
CA LEU A 22 -4.89 -8.82 -13.25
C LEU A 22 -6.31 -8.89 -12.70
N ILE A 23 -6.57 -8.26 -11.55
CA ILE A 23 -7.91 -8.28 -10.95
C ILE A 23 -8.93 -7.62 -11.88
N ASN A 24 -8.64 -6.44 -12.42
CA ASN A 24 -9.61 -5.76 -13.29
C ASN A 24 -9.76 -6.44 -14.67
N TYR A 25 -8.72 -7.10 -15.18
CA TYR A 25 -8.80 -7.87 -16.41
C TYR A 25 -9.65 -9.14 -16.27
N PHE A 26 -9.56 -9.83 -15.12
CA PHE A 26 -10.35 -11.03 -14.87
C PHE A 26 -11.74 -10.77 -14.28
N SER A 27 -12.01 -9.58 -13.73
CA SER A 27 -13.31 -9.22 -13.16
C SER A 27 -14.32 -8.67 -14.18
N ASP A 28 -13.87 -8.11 -15.30
CA ASP A 28 -14.73 -7.41 -16.25
C ASP A 28 -14.54 -7.96 -17.66
N SER A 29 -15.58 -8.61 -18.21
CA SER A 29 -15.55 -9.24 -19.54
C SER A 29 -15.63 -8.26 -20.72
N ASP A 30 -15.98 -6.99 -20.48
CA ASP A 30 -16.27 -6.00 -21.53
C ASP A 30 -15.30 -4.79 -21.57
N VAL A 31 -14.28 -4.76 -20.72
CA VAL A 31 -13.36 -3.61 -20.68
C VAL A 31 -12.25 -3.81 -21.70
N SER A 32 -12.09 -2.83 -22.61
CA SER A 32 -11.00 -2.88 -23.59
C SER A 32 -9.64 -2.96 -22.90
N ALA A 33 -8.82 -3.92 -23.32
CA ALA A 33 -7.51 -4.18 -22.72
C ALA A 33 -6.62 -2.91 -22.67
N GLY A 34 -6.73 -2.05 -23.70
CA GLY A 34 -6.01 -0.76 -23.72
C GLY A 34 -6.42 0.20 -22.60
N ASN A 35 -7.71 0.28 -22.29
CA ASN A 35 -8.22 1.11 -21.19
C ASN A 35 -7.75 0.56 -19.82
N LEU A 36 -7.69 -0.76 -19.66
CA LEU A 36 -7.15 -1.40 -18.46
C LEU A 36 -5.67 -1.12 -18.26
N VAL A 37 -4.86 -1.20 -19.32
CA VAL A 37 -3.42 -0.87 -19.24
C VAL A 37 -3.20 0.57 -18.77
N LEU A 38 -3.93 1.53 -19.33
CA LEU A 38 -3.85 2.94 -18.92
C LEU A 38 -4.23 3.15 -17.45
N LYS A 39 -5.34 2.53 -17.01
CA LYS A 39 -5.76 2.58 -15.59
C LYS A 39 -4.72 1.97 -14.67
N SER A 40 -4.10 0.85 -15.05
CA SER A 40 -3.06 0.19 -14.26
C SER A 40 -1.78 1.00 -14.18
N LEU A 41 -1.36 1.64 -15.27
CA LEU A 41 -0.25 2.60 -15.26
C LEU A 41 -0.53 3.77 -14.34
N LEU A 42 -1.74 4.33 -14.40
CA LEU A 42 -2.17 5.40 -13.50
C LEU A 42 -2.13 4.93 -12.02
N THR A 43 -2.59 3.71 -11.75
CA THR A 43 -2.53 3.11 -10.41
C THR A 43 -1.08 2.98 -9.92
N ILE A 44 -0.14 2.54 -10.77
CA ILE A 44 1.29 2.47 -10.42
C ILE A 44 1.81 3.85 -10.02
N VAL A 45 1.48 4.88 -10.79
CA VAL A 45 1.92 6.26 -10.52
C VAL A 45 1.32 6.77 -9.21
N VAL A 46 0.00 6.61 -9.02
CA VAL A 46 -0.69 7.07 -7.80
C VAL A 46 -0.15 6.37 -6.56
N PHE A 47 0.00 5.03 -6.59
CA PHE A 47 0.57 4.28 -5.48
C PHE A 47 2.02 4.65 -5.21
N GLY A 48 2.82 4.85 -6.27
CA GLY A 48 4.21 5.29 -6.15
C GLY A 48 4.32 6.65 -5.45
N ILE A 49 3.47 7.61 -5.84
CA ILE A 49 3.42 8.93 -5.20
C ILE A 49 2.97 8.81 -3.74
N LEU A 50 1.88 8.08 -3.46
CA LEU A 50 1.38 7.90 -2.09
C LEU A 50 2.43 7.25 -1.18
N TYR A 51 3.07 6.19 -1.65
CA TYR A 51 4.10 5.49 -0.88
C TYR A 51 5.32 6.40 -0.66
N TYR A 52 5.75 7.14 -1.69
CA TYR A 52 6.85 8.10 -1.55
C TYR A 52 6.54 9.24 -0.57
N LEU A 53 5.33 9.82 -0.63
CA LEU A 53 4.89 10.87 0.30
C LEU A 53 4.89 10.38 1.74
N ILE A 54 4.37 9.19 1.99
CA ILE A 54 4.38 8.60 3.34
C ILE A 54 5.82 8.40 3.83
N PHE A 55 6.72 7.89 3.00
CA PHE A 55 8.14 7.75 3.34
C PHE A 55 8.87 9.09 3.54
N THR A 56 8.33 10.17 2.99
CA THR A 56 8.88 11.52 3.14
C THR A 56 8.40 12.17 4.44
N ILE A 57 7.12 12.04 4.77
CA ILE A 57 6.52 12.57 6.01
C ILE A 57 7.06 11.86 7.26
N VAL A 58 7.38 10.58 7.13
CA VAL A 58 7.86 9.77 8.24
C VAL A 58 9.35 10.06 8.49
N ASN A 59 9.69 10.71 9.61
CA ASN A 59 11.04 11.22 9.84
C ASN A 59 12.08 10.16 10.26
N SER A 60 11.68 8.99 10.79
CA SER A 60 12.62 7.97 11.27
C SER A 60 12.70 6.73 10.36
N PRO A 61 13.89 6.12 10.18
CA PRO A 61 14.06 4.87 9.44
C PRO A 61 13.17 3.73 9.95
N GLU A 62 12.94 3.66 11.26
CA GLU A 62 12.09 2.65 11.89
C GLU A 62 10.62 2.80 11.52
N ARG A 63 10.08 4.02 11.59
CA ARG A 63 8.70 4.26 11.16
C ARG A 63 8.57 4.01 9.65
N LYS A 64 9.56 4.40 8.84
CA LYS A 64 9.58 4.08 7.40
C LYS A 64 9.49 2.57 7.15
N TYR A 65 10.17 1.77 7.94
CA TYR A 65 10.06 0.31 7.87
C TYR A 65 8.66 -0.19 8.23
N LYS A 66 8.09 0.29 9.34
CA LYS A 66 6.74 -0.11 9.82
C LYS A 66 5.67 0.22 8.78
N PHE A 67 5.55 1.49 8.40
CA PHE A 67 4.59 1.94 7.38
C PHE A 67 4.85 1.32 6.01
N GLY A 68 6.13 1.07 5.67
CA GLY A 68 6.51 0.39 4.43
C GLY A 68 6.08 -1.07 4.33
N ILE A 69 5.71 -1.70 5.44
CA ILE A 69 5.17 -3.06 5.51
C ILE A 69 3.65 -3.03 5.67
N THR A 70 3.13 -2.23 6.60
CA THR A 70 1.70 -2.23 6.92
C THR A 70 0.84 -1.76 5.77
N LEU A 71 1.27 -0.71 5.04
CA LEU A 71 0.50 -0.16 3.93
C LEU A 71 0.36 -1.13 2.76
N PRO A 72 1.44 -1.73 2.21
CA PRO A 72 1.29 -2.72 1.15
C PRO A 72 0.44 -3.92 1.58
N ILE A 73 0.61 -4.42 2.80
CA ILE A 73 -0.13 -5.60 3.25
C ILE A 73 -1.62 -5.29 3.39
N SER A 74 -1.99 -4.19 4.04
CA SER A 74 -3.41 -3.84 4.23
C SER A 74 -4.13 -3.58 2.92
N LEU A 75 -3.46 -2.88 1.99
CA LEU A 75 -4.00 -2.59 0.66
C LEU A 75 -4.22 -3.87 -0.14
N LEU A 76 -3.28 -4.81 -0.08
CA LEU A 76 -3.37 -6.07 -0.82
C LEU A 76 -4.52 -6.93 -0.27
N ILE A 77 -4.64 -7.03 1.05
CA ILE A 77 -5.75 -7.75 1.72
C ILE A 77 -7.10 -7.09 1.39
N ALA A 78 -7.21 -5.76 1.55
CA ALA A 78 -8.46 -5.04 1.32
C ALA A 78 -8.90 -5.10 -0.14
N ILE A 79 -7.96 -5.03 -1.10
CA ILE A 79 -8.27 -5.21 -2.52
C ILE A 79 -8.80 -6.62 -2.77
N ILE A 80 -8.14 -7.67 -2.28
CA ILE A 80 -8.61 -9.06 -2.45
C ILE A 80 -10.03 -9.23 -1.92
N ILE A 81 -10.29 -8.78 -0.69
CA ILE A 81 -11.63 -8.89 -0.08
C ILE A 81 -12.65 -8.10 -0.89
N SER A 82 -12.34 -6.85 -1.24
CA SER A 82 -13.28 -5.99 -1.96
C SER A 82 -13.57 -6.45 -3.39
N ALA A 83 -12.61 -7.13 -4.04
CA ALA A 83 -12.79 -7.72 -5.36
C ALA A 83 -13.88 -8.81 -5.34
N MET A 84 -14.01 -9.56 -4.23
CA MET A 84 -15.08 -10.56 -4.05
C MET A 84 -16.49 -9.94 -4.01
N PHE A 85 -16.60 -8.65 -3.70
CA PHE A 85 -17.88 -7.92 -3.61
C PHE A 85 -18.04 -6.86 -4.72
N SER A 86 -17.18 -6.88 -5.74
CA SER A 86 -17.14 -5.85 -6.80
C SER A 86 -17.00 -4.42 -6.25
N ALA A 87 -16.41 -4.27 -5.07
CA ALA A 87 -16.32 -3.02 -4.30
C ALA A 87 -14.88 -2.45 -4.32
N LEU A 88 -14.16 -2.63 -5.42
CA LEU A 88 -12.70 -2.42 -5.49
C LEU A 88 -12.25 -1.01 -5.10
N LYS A 89 -13.04 0.02 -5.46
CA LYS A 89 -12.81 1.41 -5.03
C LYS A 89 -12.87 1.56 -3.52
N ILE A 90 -13.84 0.90 -2.88
CA ILE A 90 -14.01 0.91 -1.42
C ILE A 90 -12.84 0.18 -0.76
N GLY A 91 -12.41 -0.96 -1.31
CA GLY A 91 -11.25 -1.70 -0.82
C GLY A 91 -9.93 -0.93 -0.83
N ILE A 92 -9.70 -0.11 -1.86
CA ILE A 92 -8.51 0.75 -1.90
C ILE A 92 -8.57 1.80 -0.78
N ILE A 93 -9.71 2.45 -0.58
CA ILE A 93 -9.88 3.48 0.46
C ILE A 93 -9.74 2.86 1.86
N THR A 94 -10.45 1.77 2.14
CA THR A 94 -10.39 1.09 3.44
C THR A 94 -9.01 0.50 3.70
N GLY A 95 -8.37 -0.06 2.67
CA GLY A 95 -7.00 -0.58 2.74
C GLY A 95 -5.99 0.50 3.13
N LEU A 96 -6.07 1.70 2.53
CA LEU A 96 -5.22 2.83 2.91
C LEU A 96 -5.43 3.26 4.36
N ILE A 97 -6.69 3.44 4.78
CA ILE A 97 -7.04 3.84 6.14
C ILE A 97 -6.50 2.82 7.16
N ILE A 98 -6.77 1.53 6.94
CA ILE A 98 -6.32 0.43 7.81
C ILE A 98 -4.79 0.36 7.85
N GLY A 99 -4.11 0.56 6.73
CA GLY A 99 -2.64 0.49 6.66
C GLY A 99 -1.95 1.60 7.43
N ILE A 100 -2.51 2.81 7.39
CA ILE A 100 -2.06 3.94 8.20
C ILE A 100 -2.26 3.63 9.69
N ILE A 101 -3.47 3.21 10.08
CA ILE A 101 -3.81 2.86 11.47
C ILE A 101 -2.88 1.75 11.99
N ALA A 102 -2.67 0.69 11.21
CA ALA A 102 -1.79 -0.41 11.57
C ALA A 102 -0.32 0.05 11.75
N GLY A 103 0.15 0.98 10.93
CA GLY A 103 1.47 1.59 11.07
C GLY A 103 1.63 2.34 12.40
N TYR A 104 0.62 3.13 12.77
CA TYR A 104 0.58 3.83 14.06
C TYR A 104 0.43 2.88 15.25
N LEU A 105 -0.39 1.83 15.15
CA LEU A 105 -0.52 0.82 16.20
C LEU A 105 0.80 0.09 16.46
N TRP A 106 1.52 -0.29 15.40
CA TRP A 106 2.85 -0.87 15.54
C TRP A 106 3.80 0.10 16.22
N GLU A 107 3.83 1.36 15.76
CA GLU A 107 4.65 2.40 16.40
C GLU A 107 4.35 2.52 17.90
N PHE A 108 3.09 2.60 18.27
CA PHE A 108 2.64 2.71 19.66
C PHE A 108 3.08 1.51 20.52
N ILE A 109 2.87 0.28 20.04
CA ILE A 109 3.24 -0.95 20.78
C ILE A 109 4.76 -1.00 21.02
N ASP A 110 5.54 -0.63 20.03
CA ASP A 110 7.01 -0.68 20.09
C ASP A 110 7.57 0.37 21.05
N THR A 111 7.00 1.59 21.05
CA THR A 111 7.37 2.64 22.00
C THR A 111 7.05 2.25 23.45
N HIS A 112 5.96 1.52 23.69
CA HIS A 112 5.58 1.06 25.03
C HIS A 112 6.37 -0.17 25.49
N LYS A 113 6.83 -1.03 24.57
CA LYS A 113 7.74 -2.14 24.91
C LYS A 113 9.12 -1.65 25.36
N ASN A 114 9.64 -0.59 24.76
CA ASN A 114 10.97 -0.04 25.11
C ASN A 114 10.94 0.96 26.29
N GLY A 115 9.74 1.29 26.82
CA GLY A 115 9.56 2.17 27.99
C GLY A 115 9.30 1.43 29.30
N GLY A 116 9.17 0.09 29.29
CA GLY A 116 8.85 -0.73 30.46
C GLY A 116 10.03 -1.07 31.39
N ASP A 117 11.28 -0.90 30.94
CA ASP A 117 12.50 -1.17 31.73
C ASP A 117 13.04 0.09 32.43
N LYS A 118 12.13 0.93 32.93
CA LYS A 118 12.47 2.01 33.87
C LYS A 118 11.44 2.02 35.01
N SER A 119 11.50 0.99 35.83
CA SER A 119 10.99 1.01 37.21
C SER A 119 12.04 0.41 38.13
#